data_AF-E1NUJ1-F1
#
_entry.id   AF-E1NUJ1-F1
#
_cell.length_a   1.000
_cell.length_b   1.000
_cell.length_c   1.000
_cell.angle_alpha   90.00
_cell.angle_beta   90.00
_cell.angle_gamma   90.00
#
_symmetry.space_group_name_H-M   'P 1'
#
loop_
_entity.id
_entity.type
_entity.pdbx_description
1 polymer ?
#
loop_
_entity_poly.entity_id
_entity_poly.type
_entity_poly.pdbx_seq_one_letter_code
_entity_poly.pdbx_strand_id
1 'polypeptide(L)'
;MDYLANIKALLMLPDSAKDDLINVIIDNTKRALRVRLGLSASDAVPDELSYIVVEVSVRRYNRLKNEGMVSYSQEGESIAFNSNDFADFEEDIKAWKDKNNKANEVRFINPYARALSNRYSSRANGRLLNDFSN
;
A
#
# COMPACT_ATOMS: atom_id res chain seq x y z
N MET A 1 7.90 -1.77 -14.98
CA MET A 1 7.13 -2.88 -15.59
C MET A 1 6.31 -2.40 -16.77
N ASP A 2 6.22 -3.17 -17.87
CA ASP A 2 5.23 -2.95 -18.94
C ASP A 2 3.93 -3.68 -18.58
N TYR A 3 2.92 -2.94 -18.12
CA TYR A 3 1.64 -3.52 -17.69
C TYR A 3 0.84 -4.10 -18.86
N LEU A 4 0.77 -3.37 -19.98
CA LEU A 4 -0.07 -3.74 -21.12
C LEU A 4 0.42 -5.04 -21.73
N ALA A 5 1.74 -5.15 -21.99
CA ALA A 5 2.31 -6.37 -22.57
C ALA A 5 2.07 -7.60 -21.68
N ASN A 6 2.28 -7.47 -20.36
CA ASN A 6 2.08 -8.57 -19.42
C ASN A 6 0.61 -9.01 -19.32
N ILE A 7 -0.32 -8.06 -19.25
CA ILE A 7 -1.75 -8.37 -19.21
C ILE A 7 -2.20 -9.04 -20.51
N LYS A 8 -1.74 -8.55 -21.67
CA LYS A 8 -2.04 -9.17 -22.97
C LYS A 8 -1.52 -10.60 -23.07
N ALA A 9 -0.30 -10.84 -22.58
CA ALA A 9 0.28 -12.17 -22.53
C ALA A 9 -0.56 -13.13 -21.67
N LEU A 10 -0.98 -12.70 -20.48
CA LEU A 10 -1.82 -13.50 -19.57
C LEU A 10 -3.22 -13.78 -20.14
N LEU A 11 -3.78 -12.83 -20.89
CA LEU A 11 -5.10 -12.97 -21.52
C LEU A 11 -5.06 -13.68 -22.89
N MET A 12 -3.87 -14.05 -23.39
CA MET A 12 -3.65 -14.61 -24.72
C MET A 12 -4.24 -13.72 -25.84
N LEU A 13 -4.03 -12.40 -25.74
CA LEU A 13 -4.49 -11.41 -26.71
C LEU A 13 -3.31 -10.89 -27.55
N PRO A 14 -3.04 -11.51 -28.73
CA PRO A 14 -1.86 -11.15 -29.55
C PRO A 14 -2.06 -9.85 -30.34
N ASP A 15 -3.30 -9.46 -30.62
CA ASP A 15 -3.63 -8.24 -31.36
C ASP A 15 -3.74 -7.01 -30.45
N SER A 16 -3.93 -5.83 -31.05
CA SER A 16 -4.10 -4.55 -30.33
C SER A 16 -5.57 -4.13 -30.16
N ALA A 17 -6.54 -4.98 -30.51
CA ALA A 17 -7.94 -4.59 -30.59
C ALA A 17 -8.56 -4.24 -29.23
N LYS A 18 -7.91 -4.62 -28.13
CA LYS A 18 -8.35 -4.38 -26.75
C LYS A 18 -7.41 -3.48 -25.96
N ASP A 19 -6.39 -2.90 -26.59
CA ASP A 19 -5.34 -2.16 -25.90
C ASP A 19 -5.92 -0.93 -25.18
N ASP A 20 -6.81 -0.17 -25.83
CA ASP A 20 -7.45 1.00 -25.21
C ASP A 20 -8.24 0.63 -23.95
N LEU A 21 -9.03 -0.45 -24.02
CA LEU A 21 -9.81 -0.93 -22.88
C LEU A 21 -8.88 -1.40 -21.74
N ILE A 22 -7.84 -2.17 -22.07
CA ILE A 22 -6.88 -2.66 -21.10
C ILE A 22 -6.13 -1.49 -20.44
N ASN A 23 -5.75 -0.46 -21.20
CA ASN A 23 -5.11 0.74 -20.66
C ASN A 23 -6.02 1.50 -19.70
N VAL A 24 -7.31 1.65 -20.02
CA VAL A 24 -8.30 2.24 -19.10
C VAL A 24 -8.41 1.44 -17.81
N ILE A 25 -8.41 0.10 -17.89
CA ILE A 25 -8.42 -0.76 -16.71
C ILE A 25 -7.14 -0.57 -15.89
N ILE A 26 -5.97 -0.60 -16.52
CA ILE A 26 -4.66 -0.40 -15.88
C ILE A 26 -4.63 0.93 -15.14
N ASP A 27 -5.05 2.02 -15.79
CA ASP A 27 -5.00 3.35 -15.19
C ASP A 27 -5.93 3.48 -13.98
N ASN A 28 -7.13 2.92 -14.07
CA ASN A 28 -8.06 2.89 -12.94
C ASN A 28 -7.53 2.02 -11.79
N THR A 29 -6.93 0.87 -12.10
CA THR A 29 -6.29 -0.01 -11.11
C THR A 29 -5.12 0.69 -10.43
N LYS A 30 -4.25 1.38 -11.18
CA LYS A 30 -3.15 2.19 -10.63
C LYS A 30 -3.67 3.29 -9.72
N ARG A 31 -4.75 4.00 -10.10
CA ARG A 31 -5.38 5.04 -9.24
C ARG A 31 -5.88 4.43 -7.93
N ALA A 32 -6.61 3.32 -8.01
CA ALA A 32 -7.14 2.64 -6.83
C ALA A 32 -6.02 2.15 -5.89
N LEU A 33 -4.97 1.54 -6.44
CA LEU A 33 -3.83 1.08 -5.65
C LEU A 33 -3.10 2.25 -4.97
N ARG A 34 -2.89 3.37 -5.69
CA ARG A 34 -2.27 4.58 -5.10
C ARG A 34 -3.06 5.11 -3.90
N VAL A 35 -4.39 5.18 -4.01
CA VAL A 35 -5.25 5.58 -2.88
C VAL A 35 -5.06 4.66 -1.67
N ARG A 36 -5.00 3.34 -1.89
CA ARG A 36 -4.80 2.36 -0.80
C ARG A 36 -3.44 2.49 -0.13
N LEU A 37 -2.40 2.78 -0.92
CA LEU A 37 -1.04 3.02 -0.45
C LEU A 37 -0.86 4.39 0.22
N GLY A 38 -1.82 5.31 0.09
CA GLY A 38 -1.71 6.67 0.60
C GLY A 38 -0.78 7.56 -0.24
N LEU A 39 -0.61 7.23 -1.52
CA LEU A 39 0.23 7.95 -2.46
C LEU A 39 -0.53 9.12 -3.13
N SER A 40 0.20 10.15 -3.53
CA SER A 40 -0.35 11.28 -4.29
C SER A 40 -0.71 10.86 -5.72
N ALA A 41 -1.55 11.66 -6.39
CA ALA A 41 -1.96 11.39 -7.77
C ALA A 41 -0.80 11.41 -8.78
N SER A 42 0.30 12.08 -8.47
CA SER A 42 1.51 12.12 -9.30
C SER A 42 2.47 10.97 -9.03
N ASP A 43 2.33 10.29 -7.89
CA ASP A 43 3.29 9.26 -7.47
C ASP A 43 3.13 8.00 -8.30
N ALA A 44 4.24 7.38 -8.66
CA ALA A 44 4.23 6.09 -9.34
C ALA A 44 3.86 4.97 -8.37
N VAL A 45 3.23 3.91 -8.90
CA VAL A 45 3.06 2.67 -8.14
C VAL A 45 4.46 2.06 -7.90
N PRO A 46 4.80 1.67 -6.67
CA PRO A 46 6.07 1.01 -6.36
C PRO A 46 6.25 -0.26 -7.20
N ASP A 47 7.45 -0.48 -7.73
CA ASP A 47 7.73 -1.62 -8.60
C ASP A 47 7.53 -2.96 -7.87
N GLU A 48 7.81 -3.03 -6.56
CA GLU A 48 7.57 -4.20 -5.71
C GLU A 48 6.08 -4.58 -5.59
N LEU A 49 5.15 -3.66 -5.88
CA LEU A 49 3.70 -3.89 -5.88
C LEU A 49 3.10 -3.87 -7.30
N SER A 50 3.94 -3.82 -8.34
CA SER A 50 3.48 -3.72 -9.73
C SER A 50 2.66 -4.93 -10.18
N TYR A 51 2.94 -6.12 -9.65
CA TYR A 51 2.18 -7.35 -9.94
C TYR A 51 0.70 -7.23 -9.56
N ILE A 52 0.36 -6.49 -8.50
CA ILE A 52 -1.03 -6.25 -8.07
C ILE A 52 -1.81 -5.56 -9.20
N VAL A 53 -1.19 -4.60 -9.89
CA VAL A 53 -1.83 -3.91 -11.01
C VAL A 53 -2.15 -4.88 -12.15
N VAL A 54 -1.25 -5.82 -12.45
CA VAL A 54 -1.45 -6.84 -13.49
C VAL A 54 -2.60 -7.77 -13.12
N GLU A 55 -2.53 -8.40 -11.94
CA GLU A 55 -3.53 -9.38 -11.48
C GLU A 55 -4.93 -8.79 -11.39
N VAL A 56 -5.06 -7.60 -10.77
CA VAL A 56 -6.35 -6.91 -10.65
C VAL A 56 -6.90 -6.51 -12.01
N SER A 57 -6.03 -6.08 -12.93
CA SER A 57 -6.48 -5.69 -14.28
C SER A 57 -6.96 -6.89 -15.09
N VAL A 58 -6.30 -8.05 -14.98
CA VAL A 58 -6.76 -9.31 -15.59
C VAL A 58 -8.13 -9.72 -15.04
N ARG A 59 -8.32 -9.68 -13.72
CA ARG A 59 -9.62 -9.99 -13.07
C ARG A 59 -10.72 -9.05 -13.55
N ARG A 60 -10.45 -7.75 -13.61
CA ARG A 60 -11.40 -6.72 -14.10
C ARG A 60 -11.77 -6.93 -15.56
N TYR A 61 -10.79 -7.21 -16.42
CA TYR A 61 -11.05 -7.50 -17.83
C TYR A 61 -11.96 -8.71 -18.00
N ASN A 62 -11.67 -9.82 -17.29
CA ASN A 62 -12.48 -11.03 -17.35
C ASN A 62 -13.90 -10.81 -16.85
N ARG A 63 -14.07 -10.04 -15.76
CA ARG A 63 -15.40 -9.64 -15.28
C ARG A 63 -16.17 -8.84 -16.33
N LEU A 64 -15.56 -7.79 -16.89
CA LEU A 64 -16.21 -6.95 -17.91
C LEU A 64 -16.59 -7.75 -19.16
N LYS A 65 -15.72 -8.67 -19.59
CA LYS A 65 -15.98 -9.58 -20.71
C LYS A 65 -17.18 -10.49 -20.43
N ASN A 66 -17.27 -11.04 -19.22
CA ASN A 66 -18.37 -11.92 -18.84
C ASN A 66 -19.68 -11.14 -18.63
N GLU A 67 -19.64 -9.95 -18.03
CA GLU A 67 -20.81 -9.06 -17.89
C GLU A 67 -21.36 -8.62 -19.25
N GLY A 68 -20.48 -8.28 -20.19
CA GLY A 68 -20.87 -8.01 -21.58
C GLY A 68 -21.62 -9.20 -22.17
N MET A 69 -21.09 -10.41 -22.06
CA MET A 69 -21.73 -11.63 -22.57
C MET A 69 -23.06 -11.96 -21.88
N VAL A 70 -23.16 -11.75 -20.55
CA VAL A 70 -24.41 -11.94 -19.78
C VAL A 70 -25.48 -10.92 -20.19
N SER A 71 -25.10 -9.65 -20.39
CA SER A 71 -26.05 -8.60 -20.86
C SER A 71 -26.64 -8.88 -22.25
N TYR A 72 -25.92 -9.61 -23.11
CA TYR A 72 -26.42 -10.10 -24.39
C TYR A 72 -27.31 -11.36 -24.27
N SER A 73 -27.33 -12.03 -23.12
CA SER A 73 -27.91 -13.38 -22.95
C SER A 73 -29.28 -13.43 -22.28
N GLN A 74 -29.73 -12.43 -21.50
CA GLN A 74 -31.13 -12.30 -21.02
C GLN A 74 -31.32 -11.05 -20.13
N GLU A 75 -32.48 -10.39 -20.27
CA GLU A 75 -33.01 -9.44 -19.28
C GLU A 75 -33.21 -10.14 -17.92
N GLY A 76 -32.71 -9.53 -16.85
CA GLY A 76 -33.24 -9.73 -15.50
C GLY A 76 -32.51 -10.74 -14.62
N GLU A 77 -31.31 -10.38 -14.16
CA GLU A 77 -30.92 -10.65 -12.76
C GLU A 77 -29.80 -9.69 -12.36
N SER A 78 -30.10 -8.78 -11.43
CA SER A 78 -29.12 -7.81 -10.91
C SER A 78 -28.16 -8.52 -9.97
N ILE A 79 -26.99 -8.93 -10.46
CA ILE A 79 -25.92 -9.44 -9.61
C ILE A 79 -25.22 -8.24 -8.96
N ALA A 80 -25.52 -7.99 -7.69
CA ALA A 80 -24.82 -7.00 -6.89
C ALA A 80 -23.39 -7.48 -6.59
N PHE A 81 -22.44 -7.16 -7.49
CA PHE A 81 -21.03 -7.46 -7.29
C PHE A 81 -20.39 -6.47 -6.29
N ASN A 82 -20.37 -6.85 -5.01
CA ASN A 82 -19.41 -6.28 -4.06
C ASN A 82 -18.07 -7.02 -4.22
N SER A 83 -17.34 -6.78 -5.31
CA SER A 83 -16.02 -7.38 -5.52
C SER A 83 -14.92 -6.42 -5.05
N ASN A 84 -14.33 -6.68 -3.88
CA ASN A 84 -13.08 -6.03 -3.51
C ASN A 84 -11.92 -6.67 -4.30
N ASP A 85 -11.63 -6.13 -5.48
CA ASP A 85 -10.58 -6.65 -6.37
C ASP A 85 -9.19 -6.74 -5.70
N PHE A 86 -8.99 -6.02 -4.60
CA PHE A 86 -7.72 -5.95 -3.87
C PHE A 86 -7.64 -6.86 -2.63
N ALA A 87 -8.69 -7.64 -2.33
CA ALA A 87 -8.79 -8.40 -1.08
C ALA A 87 -7.59 -9.33 -0.82
N ASP A 88 -7.12 -10.04 -1.86
CA ASP A 88 -6.00 -10.97 -1.75
C ASP A 88 -4.65 -10.28 -1.55
N PHE A 89 -4.59 -8.95 -1.71
CA PHE A 89 -3.36 -8.16 -1.65
C PHE A 89 -3.31 -7.22 -0.44
N GLU A 90 -4.31 -7.27 0.45
CA GLU A 90 -4.37 -6.37 1.61
C GLU A 90 -3.16 -6.57 2.55
N GLU A 91 -2.64 -7.80 2.70
CA GLU A 91 -1.43 -8.08 3.48
C GLU A 91 -0.17 -7.44 2.88
N ASP A 92 0.03 -7.56 1.57
CA ASP A 92 1.17 -6.97 0.86
C ASP A 92 1.13 -5.44 0.89
N ILE A 93 -0.05 -4.86 0.66
CA ILE A 93 -0.29 -3.42 0.75
C ILE A 93 0.02 -2.93 2.17
N LYS A 94 -0.42 -3.67 3.19
CA LYS A 94 -0.15 -3.33 4.59
C LYS A 94 1.34 -3.42 4.90
N ALA A 95 2.00 -4.51 4.53
CA ALA A 95 3.43 -4.70 4.75
C ALA A 95 4.26 -3.59 4.10
N TRP A 96 3.89 -3.19 2.88
CA TRP A 96 4.50 -2.06 2.19
C TRP A 96 4.30 -0.76 2.95
N LYS A 97 3.08 -0.46 3.39
CA LYS A 97 2.78 0.74 4.17
C LYS A 97 3.55 0.76 5.49
N ASP A 98 3.64 -0.35 6.20
CA ASP A 98 4.36 -0.45 7.47
C ASP A 98 5.88 -0.23 7.28
N LYS A 99 6.44 -0.69 6.17
CA LYS A 99 7.85 -0.46 5.80
C LYS A 99 8.11 1.01 5.46
N ASN A 100 7.18 1.67 4.76
CA ASN A 100 7.34 3.04 4.25
C ASN A 100 6.84 4.13 5.22
N ASN A 101 5.98 3.79 6.20
CA ASN A 101 5.51 4.70 7.26
C ASN A 101 6.48 4.86 8.44
N LYS A 102 7.63 4.16 8.46
CA LYS A 102 8.64 4.27 9.54
C LYS A 102 9.25 5.67 9.69
N ALA A 103 8.95 6.60 8.78
CA ALA A 103 9.31 8.01 8.93
C ALA A 103 8.50 8.75 10.02
N ASN A 104 7.37 8.21 10.48
CA ASN A 104 6.52 8.80 11.51
C ASN A 104 6.66 8.11 12.88
N GLU A 105 7.89 7.77 13.31
CA GLU A 105 8.12 7.59 14.75
C GLU A 105 7.79 8.93 15.45
N VAL A 106 6.59 9.03 16.03
CA VAL A 106 6.21 10.13 16.90
C VAL A 106 7.15 10.08 18.10
N ARG A 107 8.24 10.85 18.05
CA ARG A 107 9.08 11.09 19.23
C ARG A 107 8.24 11.94 20.18
N PHE A 108 7.66 11.30 21.19
CA PHE A 108 7.12 12.01 22.34
C PHE A 108 8.30 12.73 23.03
N ILE A 109 8.49 14.01 22.72
CA ILE A 109 9.39 14.86 23.48
C ILE A 109 8.73 15.06 24.83
N ASN A 110 9.11 14.27 25.83
CA ASN A 110 8.71 14.55 27.20
C ASN A 110 9.52 15.75 27.69
N PRO A 111 8.91 16.95 27.85
CA PRO A 111 9.63 18.17 28.23
C PRO A 111 10.22 18.09 29.65
N TYR A 112 9.78 17.14 30.47
CA TYR A 112 10.25 16.92 31.84
C TYR A 112 11.37 15.88 31.95
N ALA A 113 11.67 15.11 30.90
CA ALA A 113 12.70 14.07 30.96
C ALA A 113 14.11 14.64 31.25
N ARG A 114 14.41 15.86 30.78
CA ARG A 114 15.71 16.51 31.03
C ARG A 114 15.91 16.92 32.50
N ALA A 115 14.83 17.20 33.24
CA ALA A 115 14.90 17.74 34.60
C ALA A 115 15.28 16.68 35.65
N LEU A 116 15.02 15.39 35.37
CA LEU A 116 15.36 14.29 36.28
C LEU A 116 16.83 13.84 36.16
N SER A 117 17.44 13.99 34.97
CA SER A 117 18.84 13.60 34.74
C SER A 117 19.85 14.44 35.54
N ASN A 118 19.66 15.77 35.60
CA ASN A 118 20.54 16.69 36.33
C ASN A 118 20.49 16.53 37.86
N ARG A 119 19.40 15.97 38.40
CA ARG A 119 19.22 15.81 39.85
C ARG A 119 19.88 14.54 40.41
N TYR A 120 20.19 13.57 39.54
CA TYR A 120 20.92 12.35 39.92
C TYR A 120 22.44 12.53 39.83
N SER A 121 22.95 13.30 38.86
CA SER A 121 24.40 13.54 38.71
C SER A 121 25.00 14.36 39.87
N SER A 122 24.23 15.30 40.45
CA SER A 122 24.74 16.20 41.51
C SER A 122 24.86 15.55 42.89
N ARG A 123 24.35 14.33 43.10
CA ARG A 123 24.42 13.62 44.39
C ARG A 123 25.59 12.64 44.51
N ALA A 124 26.29 12.34 43.42
CA ALA A 124 27.36 11.34 43.41
C ALA A 124 28.77 11.92 43.71
N ASN A 125 28.95 13.25 43.72
CA ASN A 125 30.27 13.90 43.87
C ASN A 125 30.42 14.74 45.16
N GLY A 126 29.70 14.40 46.24
CA GLY A 126 29.62 15.28 47.42
C GLY A 126 29.95 14.68 48.79
N ARG A 127 30.16 13.37 48.93
CA ARG A 127 30.46 12.76 50.25
C ARG A 127 31.33 11.51 50.13
N LEU A 128 32.60 11.73 49.88
CA LEU A 128 33.67 10.91 50.42
C LEU A 128 34.75 11.90 50.78
N LEU A 129 34.85 12.31 52.03
CA LEU A 129 36.10 12.77 52.67
C LEU A 129 35.78 13.13 54.13
N ASN A 130 36.50 12.44 55.01
CA ASN A 130 36.76 12.73 56.43
C ASN A 130 35.68 12.33 57.44
N ASP A 131 35.90 11.16 58.05
CA ASP A 131 35.74 10.92 59.50
C ASP A 131 36.54 9.65 59.87
N PHE A 132 37.87 9.77 59.86
CA PHE A 132 38.77 8.90 60.62
C PHE A 132 39.90 9.78 61.18
N SER A 133 39.71 10.30 62.39
CA SER A 133 40.79 10.59 63.33
C SER A 133 40.22 10.89 64.72
N ASN A 134 40.85 10.21 65.69
CA ASN A 134 40.61 10.14 67.14
C ASN A 134 39.35 9.40 67.62
#